data_AF-A0A0B4F562-F1
#
_entry.id   AF-A0A0B4F562-F1
#
_cell.length_a   1.000
_cell.length_b   1.000
_cell.length_c   1.000
_cell.angle_alpha   90.00
_cell.angle_beta   90.00
_cell.angle_gamma   90.00
#
_symmetry.space_group_name_H-M   'P 1'
#
loop_
_entity.id
_entity.type
_entity.pdbx_description
1 polymer ?
#
loop_
_entity_poly.entity_id
_entity_poly.type
_entity_poly.pdbx_seq_one_letter_code
_entity_poly.pdbx_strand_id
1 'polypeptide(L)'
;MTRRVLEQRPAQEAPPCREPADPAPFPRSFYSFSLGTTIRPRPGRRAASRHAPADDATKKLIYTIVKADLLIPGADEPVPDAALVAEAKLIVWVGKQDAIPAEYTQKCRGTYSVPYLMPGLWDCHAHLLAGGDDEASWPAYMGFFSPRELAAVVDEARRLGRSVAAHVHGKPGIVAAVEAGVRTVEHASLADDECLALIKRRGVVYVATREAIELLLELGDDLPRVHRDKLRLVAGHHMAAYRAAVAAGVTIALGTDALAALTMARELQWAVEAGLSNLEAIRAATANGPLTVEGQAPRTGQLKAGYEADFIGVTANPVADVRVLQNEENIRWVWKGGRLFKGPGVGPWGEPAWF
;
A
#
# COMPACT_ATOMS: atom_id res chain seq x y z
N MET A 1 -21.71 -53.35 41.83
CA MET A 1 -20.49 -54.09 41.43
C MET A 1 -20.33 -53.84 39.93
N THR A 2 -19.33 -53.14 39.41
CA THR A 2 -17.88 -53.28 39.62
C THR A 2 -17.19 -51.96 39.23
N ARG A 3 -16.36 -51.39 40.12
CA ARG A 3 -15.48 -50.24 39.85
C ARG A 3 -14.39 -50.66 38.86
N ARG A 4 -14.18 -49.94 37.75
CA ARG A 4 -12.94 -50.00 36.98
C ARG A 4 -11.96 -48.97 37.53
N VAL A 5 -10.84 -49.47 38.04
CA VAL A 5 -9.69 -48.71 38.49
C VAL A 5 -8.93 -48.21 37.25
N LEU A 6 -8.67 -46.91 37.17
CA LEU A 6 -7.74 -46.31 36.22
C LEU A 6 -6.32 -46.55 36.74
N GLU A 7 -5.58 -47.47 36.11
CA GLU A 7 -4.14 -47.61 36.32
C GLU A 7 -3.42 -46.41 35.71
N GLN A 8 -2.73 -45.64 36.55
CA GLN A 8 -1.80 -44.60 36.11
C GLN A 8 -0.54 -45.26 35.55
N ARG A 9 -0.24 -45.00 34.27
CA ARG A 9 1.07 -45.35 33.67
C ARG A 9 2.16 -44.45 34.28
N PRO A 10 3.36 -44.98 34.60
CA PRO A 10 4.48 -44.15 35.04
C PRO A 10 4.94 -43.24 33.90
N ALA A 11 5.35 -42.01 34.25
CA ALA A 11 5.87 -41.03 33.32
C ALA A 11 7.10 -41.59 32.58
N GLN A 12 7.05 -41.63 31.25
CA GLN A 12 8.23 -41.87 30.42
C GLN A 12 9.10 -40.60 30.44
N GLU A 13 10.37 -40.76 30.82
CA GLU A 13 11.37 -39.70 30.72
C GLU A 13 11.50 -39.21 29.27
N ALA A 14 11.46 -37.89 29.09
CA ALA A 14 11.69 -37.28 27.79
C ALA A 14 13.15 -37.50 27.35
N PRO A 15 13.42 -37.85 26.08
CA PRO A 15 14.79 -38.02 25.60
C PRO A 15 15.55 -36.68 25.64
N PRO A 16 16.87 -36.69 25.87
CA PRO A 16 17.67 -35.48 25.93
C PRO A 16 17.63 -34.72 24.58
N CYS A 17 17.49 -33.40 24.68
CA CYS A 17 17.52 -32.48 23.56
C CYS A 17 18.83 -32.66 22.77
N ARG A 18 18.75 -33.11 21.51
CA ARG A 18 19.92 -33.17 20.62
C ARG A 18 20.35 -31.75 20.28
N GLU A 19 21.65 -31.48 20.35
CA GLU A 19 22.24 -30.24 19.81
C GLU A 19 21.80 -30.05 18.34
N PRO A 20 21.50 -28.80 17.91
CA PRO A 20 21.09 -28.55 16.54
C PRO A 20 22.21 -28.97 15.58
N ALA A 21 21.87 -29.84 14.64
CA ALA A 21 22.72 -30.20 13.52
C ALA A 21 23.15 -28.92 12.78
N ASP A 22 24.42 -28.90 12.34
CA ASP A 22 24.99 -27.84 11.50
C ASP A 22 23.98 -27.45 10.39
N PRO A 23 23.66 -26.15 10.22
CA PRO A 23 22.69 -25.73 9.22
C PRO A 23 23.13 -26.24 7.84
N ALA A 24 22.19 -26.86 7.13
CA ALA A 24 22.41 -27.37 5.78
C ALA A 24 23.09 -26.28 4.92
N PRO A 25 24.10 -26.63 4.10
CA PRO A 25 24.86 -25.65 3.34
C PRO A 25 23.93 -24.83 2.45
N PHE A 26 24.11 -23.51 2.49
CA PHE A 26 23.31 -22.56 1.69
C PHE A 26 23.21 -23.02 0.22
N PRO A 27 22.02 -22.93 -0.39
CA PRO A 27 21.84 -23.31 -1.79
C PRO A 27 22.79 -22.53 -2.70
N ARG A 28 23.36 -23.22 -3.71
CA ARG A 28 24.37 -22.66 -4.64
C ARG A 28 23.90 -21.43 -5.41
N SER A 29 22.58 -21.22 -5.49
CA SER A 29 21.95 -20.01 -6.00
C SER A 29 20.52 -19.89 -5.49
N PHE A 30 20.04 -18.67 -5.28
CA PHE A 30 18.61 -18.39 -5.05
C PHE A 30 18.17 -17.15 -5.82
N TYR A 31 16.95 -17.14 -6.33
CA TYR A 31 16.38 -16.00 -7.07
C TYR A 31 15.81 -14.97 -6.10
N SER A 32 16.23 -13.70 -6.23
CA SER A 32 15.79 -12.60 -5.37
C SER A 32 14.70 -11.81 -6.06
N PHE A 33 13.46 -11.93 -5.55
CA PHE A 33 12.31 -11.20 -6.10
C PHE A 33 12.44 -9.68 -5.95
N SER A 34 13.10 -9.18 -4.90
CA SER A 34 13.36 -7.75 -4.72
C SER A 34 14.36 -7.16 -5.70
N LEU A 35 15.20 -8.00 -6.32
CA LEU A 35 16.26 -7.57 -7.25
C LEU A 35 16.04 -8.07 -8.67
N GLY A 36 14.99 -8.86 -8.92
CA GLY A 36 14.71 -9.48 -10.22
C GLY A 36 15.85 -10.35 -10.76
N THR A 37 16.77 -10.85 -9.91
CA THR A 37 18.00 -11.53 -10.35
C THR A 37 18.39 -12.72 -9.46
N THR A 38 19.22 -13.61 -10.00
CA THR A 38 19.73 -14.80 -9.27
C THR A 38 20.99 -14.46 -8.48
N ILE A 39 20.94 -14.63 -7.17
CA ILE A 39 22.08 -14.46 -6.26
C ILE A 39 22.85 -15.78 -6.16
N ARG A 40 24.16 -15.72 -6.39
CA ARG A 40 25.11 -16.84 -6.19
C ARG A 40 26.08 -16.48 -5.07
N PRO A 41 25.95 -17.04 -3.85
CA PRO A 41 26.92 -16.82 -2.79
C PRO A 41 28.30 -17.37 -3.21
N ARG A 42 29.37 -16.60 -3.08
CA ARG A 42 30.74 -17.10 -3.35
C ARG A 42 31.17 -18.05 -2.22
N PRO A 43 31.71 -19.24 -2.52
CA PRO A 43 32.27 -20.11 -1.47
C PRO A 43 33.46 -19.41 -0.79
N GLY A 44 33.49 -19.47 0.54
CA GLY A 44 34.37 -18.68 1.39
C GLY A 44 35.85 -18.83 1.05
N ARG A 45 36.54 -17.70 0.87
CA ARG A 45 38.02 -17.66 0.88
C ARG A 45 38.49 -17.78 2.33
N ARG A 46 39.29 -18.80 2.63
CA ARG A 46 40.09 -18.89 3.85
C ARG A 46 40.94 -17.63 4.04
N ALA A 47 41.06 -17.19 5.29
CA ALA A 47 41.82 -16.04 5.72
C ALA A 47 43.29 -16.12 5.26
N ALA A 48 43.66 -15.24 4.33
CA ALA A 48 45.05 -14.89 4.06
C ALA A 48 45.17 -13.39 4.29
N SER A 49 46.00 -13.03 5.27
CA SER A 49 46.46 -11.68 5.58
C SER A 49 46.77 -10.89 4.31
N ARG A 50 45.86 -9.99 3.94
CA ARG A 50 46.08 -8.85 3.04
C ARG A 50 45.18 -7.73 3.54
N HIS A 51 45.76 -6.54 3.57
CA HIS A 51 45.28 -5.33 4.24
C HIS A 51 43.77 -5.25 4.40
N ALA A 52 43.35 -4.91 5.62
CA ALA A 52 42.03 -4.32 5.83
C ALA A 52 41.82 -3.30 4.71
N PRO A 53 40.75 -3.41 3.90
CA PRO A 53 40.32 -2.22 3.19
C PRO A 53 40.14 -1.19 4.30
N ALA A 54 40.84 -0.07 4.19
CA ALA A 54 40.54 1.07 5.03
C ALA A 54 39.02 1.19 5.06
N ASP A 55 38.44 1.31 6.26
CA ASP A 55 37.10 1.85 6.40
C ASP A 55 37.02 3.01 5.42
N ASP A 56 36.24 2.87 4.35
CA ASP A 56 35.79 4.02 3.59
C ASP A 56 34.73 4.70 4.47
N ALA A 57 35.22 5.30 5.55
CA ALA A 57 34.51 6.16 6.49
C ALA A 57 34.20 7.52 5.83
N THR A 58 33.82 7.51 4.55
CA THR A 58 33.41 8.72 3.81
C THR A 58 32.24 8.50 2.85
N LYS A 59 31.32 7.56 3.12
CA LYS A 59 29.93 7.81 2.69
C LYS A 59 29.40 8.96 3.54
N LYS A 60 29.57 10.20 3.06
CA LYS A 60 29.01 11.39 3.70
C LYS A 60 27.52 11.12 3.94
N LEU A 61 27.16 10.99 5.22
CA LEU A 61 25.79 11.08 5.69
C LEU A 61 25.26 12.44 5.26
N ILE A 62 24.36 12.43 4.30
CA ILE A 62 23.84 13.64 3.70
C ILE A 62 22.33 13.67 3.97
N TYR A 63 21.94 14.60 4.84
CA TYR A 63 20.54 14.80 5.20
C TYR A 63 19.85 15.72 4.18
N THR A 64 18.60 15.40 3.85
CA THR A 64 17.68 16.30 3.15
C THR A 64 16.70 16.85 4.17
N ILE A 65 16.58 18.18 4.26
CA ILE A 65 15.62 18.84 5.13
C ILE A 65 14.51 19.42 4.28
N VAL A 66 13.26 19.11 4.61
CA VAL A 66 12.08 19.69 3.96
C VAL A 66 11.24 20.37 5.02
N LYS A 67 11.15 21.70 4.92
CA LYS A 67 10.30 22.56 5.74
C LYS A 67 8.96 22.73 5.04
N ALA A 68 7.88 22.63 5.81
CA ALA A 68 6.52 22.71 5.33
C ALA A 68 5.71 23.72 6.15
N ASP A 69 4.94 24.58 5.48
CA ASP A 69 3.97 25.44 6.17
C ASP A 69 2.88 24.56 6.84
N LEU A 70 2.50 23.47 6.17
CA LEU A 70 1.67 22.40 6.73
C LEU A 70 2.19 21.01 6.31
N LEU A 71 2.53 20.18 7.30
CA LEU A 71 2.87 18.77 7.10
C LEU A 71 1.64 17.91 7.39
N ILE A 72 1.25 17.08 6.45
CA ILE A 72 0.11 16.16 6.53
C ILE A 72 0.69 14.74 6.70
N PRO A 73 0.70 14.14 7.90
CA PRO A 73 1.45 12.91 8.15
C PRO A 73 0.93 11.66 7.43
N GLY A 74 -0.32 11.69 6.97
CA GLY A 74 -1.03 10.58 6.33
C GLY A 74 -2.00 9.87 7.28
N ALA A 75 -1.57 9.53 8.50
CA ALA A 75 -2.42 8.83 9.50
C ALA A 75 -2.91 9.72 10.65
N ASP A 76 -2.15 10.75 10.98
CA ASP A 76 -2.35 11.65 12.12
C ASP A 76 -2.77 13.06 11.66
N GLU A 77 -3.12 13.92 12.61
CA GLU A 77 -3.49 15.31 12.34
C GLU A 77 -2.38 16.12 11.66
N PRO A 78 -2.71 17.04 10.72
CA PRO A 78 -1.74 17.95 10.12
C PRO A 78 -1.01 18.82 11.15
N VAL A 79 0.29 19.01 10.94
CA VAL A 79 1.17 19.79 11.81
C VAL A 79 1.61 21.06 11.07
N PRO A 80 1.21 22.26 11.53
CA PRO A 80 1.67 23.52 10.93
C PRO A 80 3.13 23.78 11.29
N ASP A 81 3.84 24.56 10.47
CA ASP A 81 5.24 24.96 10.68
C ASP A 81 6.14 23.77 11.04
N ALA A 82 6.06 22.73 10.24
CA ALA A 82 6.73 21.46 10.47
C ALA A 82 7.88 21.22 9.50
N ALA A 83 8.73 20.26 9.83
CA ALA A 83 9.84 19.82 8.99
C ALA A 83 9.99 18.30 9.06
N LEU A 84 10.57 17.77 8.00
CA LEU A 84 10.96 16.39 7.84
C LEU A 84 12.45 16.35 7.49
N VAL A 85 13.18 15.41 8.09
CA VAL A 85 14.56 15.11 7.72
C VAL A 85 14.63 13.68 7.19
N ALA A 86 15.20 13.54 5.99
CA ALA A 86 15.47 12.26 5.38
C ALA A 86 16.98 12.00 5.31
N GLU A 87 17.36 10.75 5.56
CA GLU A 87 18.71 10.22 5.40
C GLU A 87 18.66 9.03 4.45
N ALA A 88 19.35 9.13 3.31
CA ALA A 88 19.28 8.15 2.24
C ALA A 88 17.82 7.82 1.87
N LYS A 89 17.34 6.62 2.21
CA LYS A 89 15.99 6.14 1.87
C LYS A 89 14.97 6.33 2.97
N LEU A 90 15.36 6.78 4.15
CA LEU A 90 14.51 6.78 5.33
C LEU A 90 14.26 8.19 5.84
N ILE A 91 13.07 8.40 6.37
CA ILE A 91 12.76 9.52 7.24
C ILE A 91 13.41 9.23 8.59
N VAL A 92 14.25 10.14 9.07
CA VAL A 92 14.94 10.00 10.36
C VAL A 92 14.36 10.89 11.43
N TRP A 93 13.67 11.97 11.05
CA TRP A 93 13.06 12.90 12.00
C TRP A 93 11.88 13.65 11.37
N VAL A 94 10.86 13.93 12.19
CA VAL A 94 9.71 14.77 11.84
C VAL A 94 9.32 15.59 13.08
N GLY A 95 9.07 16.89 12.93
CA GLY A 95 8.73 17.78 14.04
C GLY A 95 8.54 19.23 13.64
N LYS A 96 8.49 20.15 14.61
CA LYS A 96 8.39 21.60 14.35
C LYS A 96 9.67 22.16 13.74
N GLN A 97 9.57 23.10 12.80
CA GLN A 97 10.72 23.64 12.07
C GLN A 97 11.81 24.25 12.97
N ASP A 98 11.46 24.83 14.10
CA ASP A 98 12.37 25.41 15.09
C ASP A 98 13.05 24.36 15.97
N ALA A 99 12.53 23.12 15.98
CA ALA A 99 13.01 22.01 16.78
C ALA A 99 13.94 21.05 16.00
N ILE A 100 14.33 21.39 14.77
CA ILE A 100 15.22 20.54 13.96
C ILE A 100 16.57 20.38 14.69
N PRO A 101 17.01 19.14 15.00
CA PRO A 101 18.29 18.91 15.63
C PRO A 101 19.47 19.50 14.84
N ALA A 102 20.40 20.14 15.56
CA ALA A 102 21.56 20.82 14.95
C ALA A 102 22.48 19.86 14.17
N GLU A 103 22.49 18.57 14.51
CA GLU A 103 23.24 17.56 13.77
C GLU A 103 22.82 17.43 12.30
N TYR A 104 21.53 17.66 12.01
CA TYR A 104 21.01 17.55 10.64
C TYR A 104 21.32 18.78 9.82
N THR A 105 21.28 19.98 10.42
CA THR A 105 21.53 21.23 9.72
C THR A 105 23.00 21.39 9.32
N GLN A 106 23.93 20.89 10.14
CA GLN A 106 25.37 20.93 9.87
C GLN A 106 25.83 20.01 8.73
N LYS A 107 25.08 18.94 8.45
CA LYS A 107 25.41 17.91 7.43
C LYS A 107 24.33 17.81 6.34
N CYS A 108 23.61 18.90 6.10
CA CYS A 108 22.51 18.96 5.15
C CYS A 108 23.02 19.16 3.71
N ARG A 109 22.45 18.42 2.74
CA ARG A 109 22.68 18.64 1.30
C ARG A 109 22.00 19.89 0.77
N GLY A 110 20.80 20.11 1.29
CA GLY A 110 19.79 20.93 0.67
C GLY A 110 18.59 21.02 1.60
N THR A 111 18.17 22.26 1.82
CA THR A 111 16.93 22.56 2.51
C THR A 111 15.92 22.98 1.48
N TYR A 112 14.74 22.38 1.54
CA TYR A 112 13.60 22.71 0.70
C TYR A 112 12.52 23.34 1.58
N SER A 113 11.81 24.33 1.03
CA SER A 113 10.60 24.87 1.64
C SER A 113 9.43 24.60 0.70
N VAL A 114 8.38 23.98 1.22
CA VAL A 114 7.17 23.64 0.48
C VAL A 114 5.94 24.15 1.24
N PRO A 115 4.86 24.56 0.57
CA PRO A 115 3.65 24.96 1.29
C PRO A 115 3.00 23.77 2.03
N TYR A 116 2.77 22.66 1.32
CA TYR A 116 2.15 21.46 1.87
C TYR A 116 3.04 20.24 1.62
N LEU A 117 3.30 19.45 2.65
CA LEU A 117 4.08 18.21 2.57
C LEU A 117 3.21 17.02 2.97
N MET A 118 3.16 15.97 2.16
CA MET A 118 2.37 14.76 2.46
C MET A 118 3.08 13.49 1.93
N PRO A 119 2.73 12.28 2.38
CA PRO A 119 3.29 11.05 1.82
C PRO A 119 3.03 10.93 0.32
N GLY A 120 3.84 10.13 -0.36
CA GLY A 120 3.56 9.68 -1.71
C GLY A 120 2.23 8.92 -1.73
N LEU A 121 1.42 9.21 -2.76
CA LEU A 121 0.11 8.60 -2.93
C LEU A 121 0.23 7.15 -3.44
N TRP A 122 -0.70 6.30 -3.00
CA TRP A 122 -0.86 4.91 -3.39
C TRP A 122 -2.11 4.76 -4.26
N ASP A 123 -1.95 4.03 -5.37
CA ASP A 123 -3.05 3.45 -6.12
C ASP A 123 -2.99 1.93 -5.90
N CYS A 124 -3.96 1.39 -5.16
CA CYS A 124 -3.98 -0.02 -4.78
C CYS A 124 -4.62 -0.94 -5.83
N HIS A 125 -5.13 -0.38 -6.93
CA HIS A 125 -5.73 -1.16 -8.00
C HIS A 125 -5.42 -0.48 -9.34
N ALA A 126 -4.36 -0.92 -10.01
CA ALA A 126 -3.96 -0.38 -11.29
C ALA A 126 -3.54 -1.50 -12.24
N HIS A 127 -3.77 -1.29 -13.53
CA HIS A 127 -3.36 -2.20 -14.58
C HIS A 127 -2.10 -1.64 -15.27
N LEU A 128 -1.05 -2.45 -15.38
CA LEU A 128 0.22 -2.06 -16.04
C LEU A 128 0.19 -2.30 -17.55
N LEU A 129 -0.79 -3.05 -18.04
CA LEU A 129 -1.04 -3.33 -19.44
C LEU A 129 -2.54 -3.21 -19.68
N ALA A 130 -2.93 -2.70 -20.84
CA ALA A 130 -4.28 -2.87 -21.36
C ALA A 130 -4.44 -4.34 -21.80
N GLY A 131 -4.69 -5.22 -20.84
CA GLY A 131 -5.04 -6.62 -21.08
C GLY A 131 -6.54 -6.76 -20.89
N GLY A 132 -7.27 -7.01 -21.98
CA GLY A 132 -8.67 -7.38 -21.91
C GLY A 132 -8.79 -8.81 -21.42
N ASP A 133 -9.60 -9.03 -20.39
CA ASP A 133 -10.26 -10.31 -20.25
C ASP A 133 -11.27 -10.40 -21.41
N ASP A 134 -10.83 -10.98 -22.52
CA ASP A 134 -11.71 -11.35 -23.62
C ASP A 134 -12.76 -12.35 -23.08
N GLU A 135 -14.03 -11.99 -23.25
CA GLU A 135 -15.23 -12.82 -23.03
C GLU A 135 -15.53 -13.26 -21.59
N ALA A 136 -16.57 -12.67 -20.98
CA ALA A 136 -17.93 -13.21 -21.13
C ALA A 136 -18.96 -12.43 -20.29
N SER A 137 -20.17 -12.39 -20.83
CA SER A 137 -21.36 -11.77 -20.24
C SER A 137 -21.90 -12.57 -19.05
N TRP A 138 -21.12 -12.65 -17.98
CA TRP A 138 -21.55 -13.37 -16.78
C TRP A 138 -22.55 -12.55 -15.94
N PRO A 139 -23.50 -13.19 -15.26
CA PRO A 139 -24.43 -12.50 -14.37
C PRO A 139 -23.68 -11.88 -13.18
N ALA A 140 -23.90 -10.60 -12.90
CA ALA A 140 -23.20 -9.82 -11.86
C ALA A 140 -23.45 -10.31 -10.41
N TYR A 141 -24.27 -11.35 -10.23
CA TYR A 141 -24.61 -11.96 -8.94
C TYR A 141 -23.93 -13.31 -8.68
N MET A 142 -23.15 -13.85 -9.63
CA MET A 142 -22.43 -15.11 -9.44
C MET A 142 -21.12 -14.89 -8.66
N GLY A 143 -20.85 -15.78 -7.71
CA GLY A 143 -19.50 -15.96 -7.19
C GLY A 143 -18.71 -16.84 -8.16
N PHE A 144 -17.49 -16.41 -8.49
CA PHE A 144 -16.55 -17.21 -9.26
C PHE A 144 -15.64 -17.99 -8.29
N PHE A 145 -15.22 -19.19 -8.70
CA PHE A 145 -14.50 -20.19 -7.89
C PHE A 145 -15.31 -20.79 -6.74
N SER A 146 -15.07 -22.08 -6.47
CA SER A 146 -15.61 -22.73 -5.28
C SER A 146 -14.88 -22.28 -4.02
N PRO A 147 -15.49 -22.38 -2.83
CA PRO A 147 -14.82 -22.06 -1.56
C PRO A 147 -13.50 -22.83 -1.35
N ARG A 148 -13.40 -24.05 -1.89
CA ARG A 148 -12.17 -24.86 -1.81
C ARG A 148 -11.05 -24.28 -2.68
N GLU A 149 -11.37 -23.79 -3.86
CA GLU A 149 -10.40 -23.13 -4.74
C GLU A 149 -9.94 -21.80 -4.15
N LEU A 150 -10.87 -20.98 -3.62
CA LEU A 150 -10.53 -19.73 -2.93
C LEU A 150 -9.60 -19.98 -1.74
N ALA A 151 -9.91 -20.97 -0.89
CA ALA A 151 -9.05 -21.34 0.23
C ALA A 151 -7.66 -21.78 -0.24
N ALA A 152 -7.57 -22.61 -1.28
CA ALA A 152 -6.29 -23.06 -1.83
C ALA A 152 -5.44 -21.89 -2.38
N VAL A 153 -6.06 -20.94 -3.08
CA VAL A 153 -5.37 -19.74 -3.60
C VAL A 153 -4.83 -18.88 -2.45
N VAL A 154 -5.66 -18.65 -1.42
CA VAL A 154 -5.26 -17.88 -0.24
C VAL A 154 -4.13 -18.58 0.52
N ASP A 155 -4.20 -19.89 0.71
CA ASP A 155 -3.17 -20.66 1.41
C ASP A 155 -1.83 -20.64 0.66
N GLU A 156 -1.83 -20.81 -0.66
CA GLU A 156 -0.61 -20.74 -1.47
C GLU A 156 -0.02 -19.32 -1.49
N ALA A 157 -0.85 -18.27 -1.56
CA ALA A 157 -0.37 -16.90 -1.46
C ALA A 157 0.32 -16.65 -0.11
N ARG A 158 -0.32 -17.04 1.00
CA ARG A 158 0.24 -16.90 2.35
C ARG A 158 1.55 -17.65 2.51
N ARG A 159 1.67 -18.87 1.97
CA ARG A 159 2.90 -19.68 1.99
C ARG A 159 4.10 -18.95 1.36
N LEU A 160 3.83 -18.02 0.44
CA LEU A 160 4.83 -17.22 -0.26
C LEU A 160 4.94 -15.79 0.30
N GLY A 161 4.32 -15.48 1.45
CA GLY A 161 4.32 -14.14 2.04
C GLY A 161 3.53 -13.12 1.23
N ARG A 162 2.54 -13.57 0.45
CA ARG A 162 1.67 -12.75 -0.39
C ARG A 162 0.26 -12.71 0.16
N SER A 163 -0.47 -11.68 -0.27
CA SER A 163 -1.89 -11.48 -0.02
C SER A 163 -2.69 -11.74 -1.30
N VAL A 164 -4.01 -11.94 -1.16
CA VAL A 164 -4.95 -12.09 -2.28
C VAL A 164 -5.88 -10.89 -2.31
N ALA A 165 -5.99 -10.25 -3.47
CA ALA A 165 -7.01 -9.26 -3.81
C ALA A 165 -8.14 -9.95 -4.56
N ALA A 166 -9.40 -9.59 -4.28
CA ALA A 166 -10.56 -10.26 -4.86
C ALA A 166 -11.48 -9.27 -5.56
N HIS A 167 -11.57 -9.39 -6.88
CA HIS A 167 -12.58 -8.70 -7.69
C HIS A 167 -13.97 -9.26 -7.36
N VAL A 168 -14.84 -8.44 -6.76
CA VAL A 168 -16.17 -8.87 -6.32
C VAL A 168 -17.22 -7.79 -6.55
N HIS A 169 -18.37 -8.15 -7.13
CA HIS A 169 -19.52 -7.25 -7.25
C HIS A 169 -20.69 -7.70 -6.36
N GLY A 170 -21.17 -8.93 -6.55
CA GLY A 170 -22.32 -9.48 -5.83
C GLY A 170 -22.00 -10.03 -4.45
N LYS A 171 -22.99 -9.95 -3.54
CA LYS A 171 -22.91 -10.47 -2.16
C LYS A 171 -22.34 -11.89 -2.03
N PRO A 172 -22.76 -12.91 -2.83
CA PRO A 172 -22.21 -14.26 -2.69
C PRO A 172 -20.69 -14.31 -2.89
N GLY A 173 -20.17 -13.55 -3.87
CA GLY A 173 -18.73 -13.45 -4.13
C GLY A 173 -18.00 -12.73 -3.00
N ILE A 174 -18.55 -11.61 -2.51
CA ILE A 174 -17.99 -10.85 -1.39
C ILE A 174 -17.85 -11.74 -0.15
N VAL A 175 -18.93 -12.42 0.25
CA VAL A 175 -18.93 -13.30 1.44
C VAL A 175 -17.93 -14.43 1.28
N ALA A 176 -17.96 -15.15 0.14
CA ALA A 176 -17.05 -16.27 -0.10
C ALA A 176 -15.57 -15.85 -0.08
N ALA A 177 -15.24 -14.72 -0.72
CA ALA A 177 -13.87 -14.20 -0.73
C ALA A 177 -13.40 -13.81 0.67
N VAL A 178 -14.21 -13.06 1.41
CA VAL A 178 -13.88 -12.62 2.77
C VAL A 178 -13.76 -13.80 3.74
N GLU A 179 -14.62 -14.82 3.61
CA GLU A 179 -14.53 -16.04 4.41
C GLU A 179 -13.28 -16.88 4.10
N ALA A 180 -12.87 -16.95 2.83
CA ALA A 180 -11.61 -17.58 2.43
C ALA A 180 -10.38 -16.84 3.00
N GLY A 181 -10.54 -15.56 3.37
CA GLY A 181 -9.51 -14.77 4.02
C GLY A 181 -8.61 -14.03 3.04
N VAL A 182 -9.20 -13.52 1.96
CA VAL A 182 -8.58 -12.51 1.08
C VAL A 182 -8.22 -11.27 1.88
N ARG A 183 -7.24 -10.49 1.40
CA ARG A 183 -6.78 -9.29 2.07
C ARG A 183 -7.59 -8.06 1.71
N THR A 184 -7.96 -7.96 0.45
CA THR A 184 -8.72 -6.85 -0.10
C THR A 184 -9.91 -7.37 -0.89
N VAL A 185 -10.97 -6.56 -0.92
CA VAL A 185 -12.10 -6.73 -1.84
C VAL A 185 -12.19 -5.50 -2.72
N GLU A 186 -12.29 -5.75 -4.03
CA GLU A 186 -12.29 -4.71 -5.04
C GLU A 186 -13.72 -4.50 -5.55
N HIS A 187 -14.10 -3.24 -5.79
CA HIS A 187 -15.46 -2.78 -6.13
C HIS A 187 -16.47 -2.99 -5.00
N ALA A 188 -16.77 -4.25 -4.67
CA ALA A 188 -17.81 -4.67 -3.74
C ALA A 188 -19.17 -3.97 -3.97
N SER A 189 -19.55 -3.81 -5.24
CA SER A 189 -20.64 -2.92 -5.68
C SER A 189 -22.01 -3.18 -5.07
N LEU A 190 -22.29 -4.41 -4.66
CA LEU A 190 -23.56 -4.80 -4.05
C LEU A 190 -23.36 -5.26 -2.59
N ALA A 191 -22.34 -4.73 -1.91
CA ALA A 191 -22.16 -4.95 -0.48
C ALA A 191 -23.33 -4.35 0.30
N ASP A 192 -23.93 -5.17 1.16
CA ASP A 192 -24.92 -4.74 2.15
C ASP A 192 -24.30 -4.75 3.56
N ASP A 193 -25.11 -4.41 4.57
CA ASP A 193 -24.65 -4.33 5.96
C ASP A 193 -24.02 -5.63 6.46
N GLU A 194 -24.49 -6.79 5.99
CA GLU A 194 -23.91 -8.09 6.35
C GLU A 194 -22.50 -8.25 5.76
N CYS A 195 -22.33 -7.92 4.47
CA CYS A 195 -21.03 -7.89 3.81
C CYS A 195 -20.07 -6.95 4.54
N LEU A 196 -20.49 -5.72 4.82
CA LEU A 196 -19.65 -4.69 5.45
C LEU A 196 -19.26 -5.06 6.88
N ALA A 197 -20.20 -5.61 7.64
CA ALA A 197 -19.92 -6.12 8.98
C ALA A 197 -18.92 -7.29 8.92
N LEU A 198 -19.03 -8.18 7.94
CA LEU A 198 -18.07 -9.28 7.75
C LEU A 198 -16.68 -8.77 7.37
N ILE A 199 -16.58 -7.87 6.38
CA ILE A 199 -15.33 -7.21 5.95
C ILE A 199 -14.64 -6.56 7.16
N LYS A 200 -15.38 -5.76 7.94
CA LYS A 200 -14.88 -5.09 9.14
C LYS A 200 -14.40 -6.08 10.20
N ARG A 201 -15.21 -7.10 10.52
CA ARG A 201 -14.85 -8.13 11.52
C ARG A 201 -13.59 -8.91 11.15
N ARG A 202 -13.38 -9.15 9.84
CA ARG A 202 -12.22 -9.89 9.33
C ARG A 202 -11.00 -9.00 9.07
N GLY A 203 -11.14 -7.67 9.17
CA GLY A 203 -10.04 -6.73 8.91
C GLY A 203 -9.63 -6.68 7.43
N VAL A 204 -10.53 -7.04 6.52
CA VAL A 204 -10.31 -6.95 5.07
C VAL A 204 -10.38 -5.48 4.64
N VAL A 205 -9.46 -5.05 3.78
CA VAL A 205 -9.44 -3.68 3.26
C VAL A 205 -10.40 -3.55 2.09
N TYR A 206 -11.22 -2.51 2.11
CA TYR A 206 -12.16 -2.20 1.04
C TYR A 206 -11.51 -1.25 0.04
N VAL A 207 -11.45 -1.63 -1.25
CA VAL A 207 -10.98 -0.75 -2.34
C VAL A 207 -12.12 -0.56 -3.33
N ALA A 208 -12.69 0.66 -3.33
CA ALA A 208 -13.93 0.93 -4.05
C ALA A 208 -13.75 0.98 -5.57
N THR A 209 -12.61 1.45 -6.07
CA THR A 209 -12.35 1.64 -7.51
C THR A 209 -13.47 2.38 -8.23
N ARG A 210 -13.93 3.47 -7.60
CA ARG A 210 -15.08 4.24 -8.10
C ARG A 210 -14.78 4.87 -9.45
N GLU A 211 -13.54 5.30 -9.67
CA GLU A 211 -13.09 5.89 -10.93
C GLU A 211 -13.38 5.01 -12.14
N ALA A 212 -13.15 3.69 -12.09
CA ALA A 212 -13.50 2.79 -13.19
C ALA A 212 -14.99 2.82 -13.55
N ILE A 213 -15.87 2.95 -12.55
CA ILE A 213 -17.31 3.06 -12.80
C ILE A 213 -17.65 4.42 -13.43
N GLU A 214 -17.01 5.50 -12.98
CA GLU A 214 -17.22 6.83 -13.55
C GLU A 214 -16.72 6.93 -14.99
N LEU A 215 -15.55 6.36 -15.29
CA LEU A 215 -15.03 6.26 -16.67
C LEU A 215 -15.99 5.47 -17.58
N LEU A 216 -16.60 4.39 -17.09
CA LEU A 216 -17.62 3.67 -17.84
C LEU A 216 -18.91 4.50 -18.03
N LEU A 217 -19.31 5.30 -17.03
CA LEU A 217 -20.48 6.18 -17.13
C LEU A 217 -20.26 7.30 -18.15
N GLU A 218 -19.03 7.80 -18.28
CA GLU A 218 -18.64 8.82 -19.25
C GLU A 218 -18.83 8.37 -20.70
N LEU A 219 -18.73 7.07 -21.00
CA LEU A 219 -19.05 6.52 -22.33
C LEU A 219 -20.48 6.83 -22.76
N GLY A 220 -21.41 6.98 -21.80
CA GLY A 220 -22.75 7.48 -22.04
C GLY A 220 -23.45 6.81 -23.22
N ASP A 221 -23.64 7.59 -24.28
CA ASP A 221 -24.40 7.17 -25.46
C ASP A 221 -23.70 6.16 -26.37
N ASP A 222 -22.39 5.99 -26.20
CA ASP A 222 -21.57 5.02 -26.95
C ASP A 222 -21.84 3.57 -26.51
N LEU A 223 -22.43 3.37 -25.32
CA LEU A 223 -22.87 2.05 -24.86
C LEU A 223 -24.28 1.72 -25.37
N PRO A 224 -24.53 0.48 -25.83
CA PRO A 224 -25.89 0.02 -26.11
C PRO A 224 -26.80 0.21 -24.89
N ARG A 225 -28.05 0.61 -25.12
CA ARG A 225 -29.01 0.99 -24.07
C ARG A 225 -29.08 -0.01 -22.91
N VAL A 226 -29.11 -1.32 -23.21
CA VAL A 226 -29.17 -2.37 -22.19
C VAL A 226 -27.96 -2.35 -21.25
N HIS A 227 -26.76 -2.09 -21.77
CA HIS A 227 -25.54 -2.01 -20.98
C HIS A 227 -25.49 -0.70 -20.19
N ARG A 228 -25.89 0.41 -20.80
CA ARG A 228 -25.98 1.72 -20.13
C ARG A 228 -26.95 1.70 -18.95
N ASP A 229 -28.15 1.14 -19.14
CA ASP A 229 -29.16 1.06 -18.09
C ASP A 229 -28.69 0.16 -16.94
N LYS A 230 -28.06 -0.98 -17.25
CA LYS A 230 -27.45 -1.88 -16.26
C LYS A 230 -26.30 -1.19 -15.51
N LEU A 231 -25.42 -0.48 -16.21
CA LEU A 231 -24.30 0.24 -15.62
C LEU A 231 -24.79 1.32 -14.65
N ARG A 232 -25.78 2.13 -15.04
CA ARG A 232 -26.38 3.15 -14.17
C ARG A 232 -26.95 2.56 -12.89
N LEU A 233 -27.64 1.41 -13.00
CA LEU A 233 -28.18 0.71 -11.84
C LEU A 233 -27.05 0.24 -10.91
N VAL A 234 -26.05 -0.46 -11.44
CA VAL A 234 -24.90 -0.95 -10.64
C VAL A 234 -24.11 0.21 -10.04
N ALA A 235 -23.91 1.30 -10.78
CA ALA A 235 -23.20 2.48 -10.31
C ALA A 235 -23.93 3.14 -9.12
N GLY A 236 -25.25 3.19 -9.15
CA GLY A 236 -26.06 3.69 -8.03
C GLY A 236 -25.88 2.82 -6.78
N HIS A 237 -25.99 1.49 -6.92
CA HIS A 237 -25.76 0.56 -5.81
C HIS A 237 -24.33 0.63 -5.27
N HIS A 238 -23.34 0.74 -6.16
CA HIS A 238 -21.94 0.84 -5.76
C HIS A 238 -21.66 2.07 -4.91
N MET A 239 -22.17 3.25 -5.30
CA MET A 239 -21.99 4.46 -4.50
C MET A 239 -22.71 4.34 -3.15
N ALA A 240 -23.88 3.70 -3.11
CA ALA A 240 -24.58 3.42 -1.85
C ALA A 240 -23.79 2.48 -0.94
N ALA A 241 -23.21 1.40 -1.50
CA ALA A 241 -22.35 0.46 -0.78
C ALA A 241 -21.08 1.15 -0.25
N TYR A 242 -20.45 2.00 -1.06
CA TYR A 242 -19.26 2.75 -0.65
C TYR A 242 -19.58 3.72 0.50
N ARG A 243 -20.69 4.48 0.40
CA ARG A 243 -21.18 5.35 1.49
C ARG A 243 -21.46 4.55 2.77
N ALA A 244 -22.07 3.37 2.64
CA ALA A 244 -22.32 2.49 3.77
C ALA A 244 -21.02 1.96 4.39
N ALA A 245 -20.01 1.61 3.58
CA ALA A 245 -18.70 1.17 4.05
C ALA A 245 -17.98 2.28 4.86
N VAL A 246 -18.03 3.52 4.37
CA VAL A 246 -17.55 4.71 5.06
C VAL A 246 -18.27 4.87 6.41
N ALA A 247 -19.60 4.93 6.40
CA ALA A 247 -20.41 5.10 7.61
C ALA A 247 -20.21 3.98 8.63
N ALA A 248 -19.97 2.75 8.16
CA ALA A 248 -19.68 1.60 9.01
C ALA A 248 -18.26 1.61 9.59
N GLY A 249 -17.38 2.51 9.15
CA GLY A 249 -15.98 2.58 9.57
C GLY A 249 -15.18 1.36 9.14
N VAL A 250 -15.40 0.88 7.92
CA VAL A 250 -14.57 -0.13 7.27
C VAL A 250 -13.21 0.50 6.91
N THR A 251 -12.12 -0.26 7.02
CA THR A 251 -10.81 0.21 6.55
C THR A 251 -10.81 0.32 5.03
N ILE A 252 -10.62 1.53 4.51
CA ILE A 252 -10.63 1.83 3.07
C ILE A 252 -9.22 2.19 2.59
N ALA A 253 -8.82 1.65 1.45
CA ALA A 253 -7.69 2.12 0.66
C ALA A 253 -8.19 2.53 -0.73
N LEU A 254 -7.47 3.42 -1.43
CA LEU A 254 -7.88 3.89 -2.75
C LEU A 254 -7.17 3.14 -3.87
N GLY A 255 -7.89 2.87 -4.94
CA GLY A 255 -7.35 2.35 -6.20
C GLY A 255 -8.29 2.71 -7.34
N THR A 256 -7.80 2.78 -8.57
CA THR A 256 -8.59 3.31 -9.70
C THR A 256 -9.22 2.26 -10.60
N ASP A 257 -8.60 1.08 -10.70
CA ASP A 257 -8.82 0.11 -11.77
C ASP A 257 -8.68 0.76 -13.17
N ALA A 258 -7.62 1.56 -13.31
CA ALA A 258 -7.27 2.24 -14.55
C ALA A 258 -5.83 1.90 -14.98
N LEU A 259 -5.46 2.31 -16.20
CA LEU A 259 -4.06 2.30 -16.60
C LEU A 259 -3.26 3.17 -15.62
N ALA A 260 -2.17 2.59 -15.10
CA ALA A 260 -1.41 3.20 -14.02
C ALA A 260 -1.07 4.68 -14.31
N ALA A 261 -1.28 5.51 -13.28
CA ALA A 261 -0.98 6.95 -13.22
C ALA A 261 -1.89 7.93 -13.98
N LEU A 262 -2.95 7.50 -14.66
CA LEU A 262 -3.80 8.45 -15.41
C LEU A 262 -4.78 9.24 -14.54
N THR A 263 -5.47 8.58 -13.60
CA THR A 263 -6.67 9.17 -12.95
C THR A 263 -6.69 9.04 -11.42
N MET A 264 -5.60 8.64 -10.78
CA MET A 264 -5.55 8.34 -9.34
C MET A 264 -6.07 9.48 -8.45
N ALA A 265 -5.78 10.74 -8.79
CA ALA A 265 -6.25 11.88 -8.01
C ALA A 265 -7.79 12.07 -8.03
N ARG A 266 -8.50 11.50 -9.01
CA ARG A 266 -9.98 11.51 -9.06
C ARG A 266 -10.58 10.57 -8.02
N GLU A 267 -9.92 9.46 -7.70
CA GLU A 267 -10.40 8.51 -6.69
C GLU A 267 -10.51 9.16 -5.29
N LEU A 268 -9.63 10.12 -4.96
CA LEU A 268 -9.76 10.89 -3.72
C LEU A 268 -11.05 11.73 -3.69
N GLN A 269 -11.44 12.34 -4.81
CA GLN A 269 -12.70 13.08 -4.90
C GLN A 269 -13.89 12.16 -4.68
N TRP A 270 -13.88 10.96 -5.26
CA TRP A 270 -14.96 9.99 -5.09
C TRP A 270 -15.04 9.45 -3.67
N ALA A 271 -13.90 9.27 -3.00
CA ALA A 271 -13.88 8.93 -1.59
C ALA A 271 -14.53 10.01 -0.72
N VAL A 272 -14.30 11.29 -1.05
CA VAL A 272 -14.97 12.42 -0.38
C VAL A 272 -16.47 12.44 -0.67
N GLU A 273 -16.88 12.19 -1.92
CA GLU A 273 -18.30 12.09 -2.29
C GLU A 273 -19.02 10.89 -1.62
N ALA A 274 -18.28 9.82 -1.33
CA ALA A 274 -18.74 8.68 -0.54
C ALA A 274 -18.83 8.99 0.96
N GLY A 275 -18.32 10.13 1.41
CA GLY A 275 -18.50 10.64 2.77
C GLY A 275 -17.23 10.68 3.62
N LEU A 276 -16.05 10.37 3.07
CA LEU A 276 -14.80 10.67 3.77
C LEU A 276 -14.56 12.19 3.81
N SER A 277 -13.94 12.67 4.87
CA SER A 277 -13.30 13.99 4.84
C SER A 277 -12.08 13.97 3.90
N ASN A 278 -11.60 15.15 3.50
CA ASN A 278 -10.37 15.27 2.71
C ASN A 278 -9.17 14.58 3.39
N LEU A 279 -9.05 14.68 4.72
CA LEU A 279 -7.98 14.02 5.49
C LEU A 279 -8.13 12.50 5.48
N GLU A 280 -9.34 11.98 5.61
CA GLU A 280 -9.59 10.55 5.55
C GLU A 280 -9.37 10.00 4.13
N ALA A 281 -9.70 10.75 3.08
CA ALA A 281 -9.37 10.38 1.70
C ALA A 281 -7.84 10.36 1.47
N ILE A 282 -7.11 11.35 1.98
CA ILE A 282 -5.64 11.34 1.97
C ILE A 282 -5.09 10.13 2.72
N ARG A 283 -5.64 9.81 3.90
CA ARG A 283 -5.25 8.63 4.68
C ARG A 283 -5.48 7.33 3.91
N ALA A 284 -6.64 7.21 3.25
CA ALA A 284 -6.98 6.07 2.41
C ALA A 284 -5.99 5.91 1.24
N ALA A 285 -5.53 7.02 0.66
CA ALA A 285 -4.56 7.06 -0.44
C ALA A 285 -3.09 7.02 0.02
N THR A 286 -2.79 6.94 1.32
CA THR A 286 -1.42 6.98 1.84
C THR A 286 -1.22 5.90 2.90
N ALA A 287 -1.56 6.19 4.15
CA ALA A 287 -1.30 5.32 5.30
C ALA A 287 -1.98 3.95 5.19
N ASN A 288 -3.14 3.89 4.53
CA ASN A 288 -3.87 2.64 4.33
C ASN A 288 -3.42 1.87 3.08
N GLY A 289 -2.73 2.51 2.13
CA GLY A 289 -2.27 1.86 0.89
C GLY A 289 -1.42 0.62 1.13
N PRO A 290 -0.36 0.69 1.97
CA PRO A 290 0.46 -0.46 2.37
C PRO A 290 -0.33 -1.63 2.99
N LEU A 291 -1.50 -1.36 3.58
CA LEU A 291 -2.33 -2.40 4.18
C LEU A 291 -2.89 -3.37 3.14
N THR A 292 -2.88 -3.04 1.85
CA THR A 292 -3.44 -3.91 0.79
C THR A 292 -2.51 -5.07 0.42
N VAL A 293 -1.20 -4.95 0.69
CA VAL A 293 -0.19 -5.96 0.33
C VAL A 293 0.50 -6.59 1.53
N GLU A 294 0.07 -6.24 2.75
CA GLU A 294 0.60 -6.70 4.04
C GLU A 294 2.14 -6.72 4.10
N GLY A 295 2.75 -7.87 4.42
CA GLY A 295 4.18 -8.04 4.65
C GLY A 295 5.07 -7.80 3.43
N GLN A 296 4.49 -7.46 2.27
CA GLN A 296 5.25 -7.03 1.10
C GLN A 296 5.54 -5.53 1.10
N ALA A 297 4.76 -4.71 1.83
CA ALA A 297 5.04 -3.29 1.91
C ALA A 297 6.17 -3.01 2.91
N PRO A 298 7.14 -2.15 2.56
CA PRO A 298 8.02 -1.56 3.57
C PRO A 298 7.22 -0.64 4.50
N ARG A 299 7.87 -0.10 5.54
CA ARG A 299 7.26 0.97 6.35
C ARG A 299 7.19 2.24 5.49
N THR A 300 6.06 2.50 4.85
CA THR A 300 5.84 3.63 3.95
C THR A 300 4.39 4.16 4.07
N GLY A 301 4.02 5.15 3.27
CA GLY A 301 2.68 5.76 3.28
C GLY A 301 2.42 6.72 4.44
N GLN A 302 3.42 7.00 5.28
CA GLN A 302 3.32 7.95 6.40
C GLN A 302 4.61 8.75 6.56
N LEU A 303 4.48 10.01 6.95
CA LEU A 303 5.62 10.87 7.27
C LEU A 303 6.05 10.66 8.73
N LYS A 304 6.82 9.59 8.97
CA LYS A 304 7.23 9.20 10.32
C LYS A 304 8.66 8.69 10.34
N ALA A 305 9.39 8.94 11.43
CA ALA A 305 10.74 8.39 11.60
C ALA A 305 10.76 6.86 11.45
N GLY A 306 11.73 6.35 10.70
CA GLY A 306 11.89 4.94 10.34
C GLY A 306 11.09 4.48 9.13
N TYR A 307 10.25 5.33 8.53
CA TYR A 307 9.53 5.05 7.29
C TYR A 307 10.36 5.46 6.07
N GLU A 308 10.02 4.92 4.90
CA GLU A 308 10.65 5.31 3.64
C GLU A 308 10.37 6.78 3.31
N ALA A 309 11.37 7.43 2.73
CA ALA A 309 11.33 8.83 2.29
C ALA A 309 10.59 8.96 0.95
N ASP A 310 9.30 8.58 0.97
CA ASP A 310 8.35 8.69 -0.13
C ASP A 310 7.32 9.77 0.18
N PHE A 311 7.54 10.97 -0.38
CA PHE A 311 6.72 12.13 -0.07
C PHE A 311 6.68 13.15 -1.21
N ILE A 312 5.65 13.97 -1.21
CA ILE A 312 5.41 14.99 -2.22
C ILE A 312 5.23 16.36 -1.59
N GLY A 313 5.75 17.38 -2.26
CA GLY A 313 5.50 18.78 -1.95
C GLY A 313 4.42 19.32 -2.89
N VAL A 314 3.37 19.91 -2.31
CA VAL A 314 2.20 20.41 -3.02
C VAL A 314 2.08 21.92 -2.82
N THR A 315 1.69 22.65 -3.86
CA THR A 315 1.56 24.13 -3.83
C THR A 315 0.17 24.63 -3.44
N ALA A 316 -0.84 23.76 -3.45
CA ALA A 316 -2.22 24.05 -3.04
C ALA A 316 -2.64 23.11 -1.90
N ASN A 317 -3.56 23.53 -1.04
CA ASN A 317 -3.92 22.82 0.19
C ASN A 317 -4.85 21.62 -0.09
N PRO A 318 -4.37 20.36 0.00
CA PRO A 318 -5.22 19.20 -0.25
C PRO A 318 -6.14 18.86 0.94
N VAL A 319 -5.88 19.42 2.13
CA VAL A 319 -6.78 19.30 3.30
C VAL A 319 -8.04 20.14 3.10
N ALA A 320 -7.91 21.27 2.43
CA ALA A 320 -9.06 22.11 2.07
C ALA A 320 -9.86 21.52 0.91
N ASP A 321 -9.19 20.95 -0.09
CA ASP A 321 -9.82 20.32 -1.24
C ASP A 321 -8.88 19.30 -1.91
N VAL A 322 -9.18 18.01 -1.86
CA VAL A 322 -8.35 16.96 -2.49
C VAL A 322 -8.25 17.10 -4.01
N ARG A 323 -9.21 17.78 -4.67
CA ARG A 323 -9.21 17.97 -6.13
C ARG A 323 -8.01 18.77 -6.63
N VAL A 324 -7.34 19.53 -5.75
CA VAL A 324 -6.10 20.23 -6.12
C VAL A 324 -5.00 19.28 -6.58
N LEU A 325 -5.04 18.01 -6.17
CA LEU A 325 -4.10 16.97 -6.57
C LEU A 325 -4.33 16.47 -8.01
N GLN A 326 -5.48 16.80 -8.62
CA GLN A 326 -5.77 16.48 -10.02
C GLN A 326 -5.01 17.39 -11.00
N ASN A 327 -4.53 18.55 -10.54
CA ASN A 327 -3.61 19.37 -11.32
C ASN A 327 -2.16 18.97 -11.02
N GLU A 328 -1.49 18.33 -11.97
CA GLU A 328 -0.10 17.89 -11.83
C GLU A 328 0.90 19.02 -11.54
N GLU A 329 0.59 20.26 -11.94
CA GLU A 329 1.43 21.43 -11.65
C GLU A 329 1.48 21.72 -10.15
N ASN A 330 0.42 21.36 -9.40
CA ASN A 330 0.39 21.53 -7.95
C ASN A 330 1.35 20.56 -7.25
N ILE A 331 1.64 19.40 -7.84
CA ILE A 331 2.59 18.41 -7.30
C ILE A 331 3.99 18.80 -7.77
N ARG A 332 4.56 19.82 -7.14
CA ARG A 332 5.80 20.46 -7.60
C ARG A 332 7.06 19.70 -7.20
N TRP A 333 7.02 18.93 -6.12
CA TRP A 333 8.14 18.11 -5.67
C TRP A 333 7.74 16.66 -5.43
N VAL A 334 8.57 15.71 -5.85
CA VAL A 334 8.35 14.28 -5.65
C VAL A 334 9.65 13.62 -5.21
N TRP A 335 9.68 13.12 -3.98
CA TRP A 335 10.75 12.26 -3.48
C TRP A 335 10.27 10.81 -3.42
N LYS A 336 11.12 9.89 -3.89
CA LYS A 336 10.91 8.45 -3.77
C LYS A 336 12.20 7.78 -3.33
N GLY A 337 12.16 7.05 -2.22
CA GLY A 337 13.33 6.50 -1.55
C GLY A 337 14.37 7.59 -1.25
N GLY A 338 13.90 8.79 -0.90
CA GLY A 338 14.71 9.97 -0.58
C GLY A 338 15.41 10.65 -1.76
N ARG A 339 15.26 10.12 -2.99
CA ARG A 339 15.75 10.77 -4.22
C ARG A 339 14.69 11.68 -4.80
N LEU A 340 15.08 12.89 -5.22
CA LEU A 340 14.19 13.87 -5.85
C LEU A 340 13.97 13.54 -7.33
N PHE A 341 12.75 13.14 -7.70
CA PHE A 341 12.37 12.81 -9.08
C PHE A 341 11.72 13.97 -9.84
N LYS A 342 11.04 14.88 -9.14
CA LYS A 342 10.42 16.09 -9.71
C LYS A 342 10.70 17.27 -8.80
N GLY A 343 11.08 18.42 -9.36
CA GLY A 343 11.37 19.64 -8.61
C GLY A 343 11.98 20.74 -9.47
N PRO A 344 12.09 21.98 -8.96
CA PRO A 344 12.75 23.08 -9.69
C PRO A 344 14.19 22.71 -10.06
N GLY A 345 14.53 22.82 -11.35
CA GLY A 345 15.87 22.49 -11.86
C GLY A 345 16.17 20.99 -11.98
N VAL A 346 15.18 20.11 -11.77
CA VAL A 346 15.32 18.66 -11.90
C VAL A 346 14.89 18.23 -13.29
N GLY A 347 15.76 17.48 -13.98
CA GLY A 347 15.46 16.94 -15.31
C GLY A 347 14.39 15.84 -15.29
N PRO A 348 13.94 15.35 -16.46
CA PRO A 348 12.82 14.41 -16.58
C PRO A 348 13.06 13.05 -15.90
N TRP A 349 14.30 12.70 -15.58
CA TRP A 349 14.69 11.42 -14.98
C TRP A 349 15.05 11.51 -13.50
N GLY A 350 14.74 12.65 -12.87
CA GLY A 350 15.14 12.95 -11.50
C GLY A 350 16.58 13.44 -11.38
N GLU A 351 16.98 13.78 -10.16
CA GLU A 351 18.39 14.06 -9.85
C GLU A 351 19.28 12.84 -10.12
N PRO A 352 20.58 12.98 -10.42
CA PRO A 352 21.47 11.84 -10.66
C PRO A 352 21.37 10.77 -9.56
N ALA A 353 21.42 9.50 -9.93
CA ALA A 353 21.46 8.42 -8.95
C ALA A 353 22.76 8.52 -8.13
N TRP A 354 22.65 8.34 -6.81
CA TRP A 354 23.75 8.52 -5.86
C TRP A 354 24.60 7.25 -5.66
N PHE A 355 24.61 6.32 -6.62
CA PHE A 355 25.22 4.99 -6.48
C PHE A 355 26.28 4.71 -7.54
#